data_AF-A0A7D5T5V1-F1
#
_entry.id   AF-A0A7D5T5V1-F1
#
_cell.length_a   1.000
_cell.length_b   1.000
_cell.length_c   1.000
_cell.angle_alpha   90.00
_cell.angle_beta   90.00
_cell.angle_gamma   90.00
#
_symmetry.space_group_name_H-M   'P 1'
#
loop_
_entity.id
_entity.type
_entity.pdbx_description
1 polymer ?
#
loop_
_entity_poly.entity_id
_entity_poly.type
_entity_poly.pdbx_seq_one_letter_code
_entity_poly.pdbx_strand_id
1 'polypeptide(L)' 'MIPPFLRRCPDCGKTGLARSFETVDTNGEHRVACPRCGHRFRVVDRSTLN' A
#
# COMPACT_ATOMS: atom_id res chain seq x y z
N MET A 1 5.07 -6.62 17.41
CA MET A 1 5.40 -7.31 16.14
C MET A 1 4.36 -6.89 15.11
N ILE A 2 4.71 -6.05 14.15
CA ILE A 2 3.79 -5.69 13.04
C ILE A 2 4.03 -6.73 11.95
N PRO A 3 3.04 -7.58 11.62
CA PRO A 3 3.17 -8.53 10.52
C PRO A 3 3.63 -7.80 9.25
N PRO A 4 4.60 -8.34 8.49
CA PRO A 4 5.08 -7.73 7.24
C PRO A 4 3.96 -7.61 6.19
N PHE A 5 2.84 -8.31 6.41
CA PHE A 5 1.66 -8.28 5.56
C PHE A 5 0.70 -7.13 5.84
N LEU A 6 0.98 -6.23 6.79
CA LEU A 6 0.11 -5.08 7.08
C LEU A 6 0.64 -3.80 6.44
N ARG A 7 -0.18 -3.18 5.60
CA ARG A 7 0.06 -1.86 5.01
C ARG A 7 -0.80 -0.82 5.70
N ARG A 8 -0.19 0.35 5.97
CA ARG A 8 -0.89 1.51 6.50
C ARG A 8 -1.00 2.57 5.42
N CYS A 9 -2.23 2.98 5.15
CA CYS A 9 -2.57 4.10 4.29
C CYS A 9 -2.11 5.42 4.95
N PRO A 10 -1.25 6.22 4.30
CA PRO A 10 -0.76 7.48 4.86
C PRO A 10 -1.87 8.53 4.99
N ASP A 11 -2.77 8.62 4.01
CA ASP A 11 -3.88 9.59 4.00
C ASP A 11 -4.96 9.29 5.02
N CYS A 12 -5.34 8.02 5.12
CA CYS A 12 -6.51 7.60 5.90
C CYS A 12 -6.15 6.96 7.24
N GLY A 13 -4.85 6.77 7.53
CA GLY A 13 -4.35 6.11 8.73
C GLY A 13 -4.72 4.63 8.85
N LYS A 14 -5.49 4.08 7.90
CA LYS A 14 -6.00 2.72 7.99
C LYS A 14 -4.89 1.71 7.79
N THR A 15 -4.77 0.80 8.75
CA THR A 15 -3.89 -0.36 8.65
C THR A 15 -4.73 -1.55 8.18
N GLY A 16 -4.33 -2.18 7.10
CA GLY A 16 -5.01 -3.34 6.50
C GLY A 16 -3.99 -4.33 5.95
N LEU A 17 -4.45 -5.51 5.54
CA LEU A 17 -3.56 -6.49 4.93
C LEU A 17 -3.16 -6.00 3.53
N ALA A 18 -1.90 -6.17 3.16
CA ALA A 18 -1.34 -5.81 1.86
C ALA A 18 -2.17 -6.39 0.71
N ARG A 19 -2.69 -7.61 0.87
CA ARG A 19 -3.58 -8.30 -0.08
C ARG A 19 -4.94 -7.62 -0.29
N SER A 20 -5.39 -6.82 0.66
CA SER A 20 -6.66 -6.08 0.56
C SER A 20 -6.50 -4.76 -0.19
N PHE A 21 -5.27 -4.33 -0.48
CA PHE A 21 -5.04 -3.16 -1.31
C PHE A 21 -5.01 -3.61 -2.77
N GLU A 22 -5.86 -2.99 -3.58
CA GLU A 22 -5.87 -3.25 -5.02
C GLU A 22 -4.59 -2.71 -5.63
N THR A 23 -3.95 -3.51 -6.46
CA THR A 23 -2.72 -3.09 -7.12
C THR A 23 -3.09 -2.60 -8.52
N VAL A 24 -2.68 -1.37 -8.81
CA VAL A 24 -3.04 -0.64 -10.02
C VAL A 24 -1.75 -0.20 -10.69
N ASP A 25 -1.49 -0.72 -11.88
CA ASP A 25 -0.42 -0.22 -12.74
C ASP A 25 -0.83 1.13 -13.32
N THR A 26 -0.19 2.19 -12.84
CA THR A 26 -0.38 3.54 -13.37
C THR A 26 0.90 3.95 -14.06
N ASN A 27 0.84 4.08 -15.39
CA ASN A 27 1.94 4.64 -16.19
C ASN A 27 3.28 3.87 -16.06
N GLY A 28 3.21 2.54 -15.95
CA GLY A 28 4.38 1.67 -15.74
C GLY A 28 4.88 1.61 -14.29
N GLU A 29 4.17 2.25 -13.35
CA GLU A 29 4.48 2.22 -11.92
C GLU A 29 3.42 1.42 -11.17
N HIS A 30 3.86 0.39 -10.45
CA HIS A 30 3.02 -0.41 -9.57
C HIS A 30 2.58 0.43 -8.36
N ARG A 31 1.32 0.88 -8.34
CA ARG A 31 0.72 1.62 -7.23
C ARG A 31 -0.33 0.76 -6.56
N VAL A 32 -0.68 1.09 -5.33
CA VAL A 32 -1.78 0.46 -4.60
C VAL A 32 -2.86 1.45 -4.27
N ALA A 33 -4.10 1.04 -4.51
CA ALA A 33 -5.29 1.76 -4.12
C ALA A 33 -5.77 1.26 -2.75
N CYS A 34 -5.99 2.19 -1.83
CA CYS A 34 -6.65 1.89 -0.57
C CYS A 34 -8.13 1.58 -0.82
N PRO A 35 -8.65 0.41 -0.41
CA PRO A 35 -10.06 0.06 -0.64
C PRO A 35 -11.04 0.91 0.16
N ARG A 36 -10.57 1.70 1.15
CA ARG A 36 -11.45 2.52 1.99
C ARG A 36 -11.58 3.96 1.51
N CYS A 37 -10.49 4.57 1.07
CA CYS A 37 -10.48 5.97 0.63
C CYS A 37 -10.20 6.14 -0.87
N GLY A 38 -9.88 5.06 -1.59
CA GLY A 38 -9.49 5.11 -3.01
C GLY A 38 -8.11 5.73 -3.26
N HIS A 39 -7.38 6.11 -2.20
CA HIS A 39 -6.10 6.79 -2.34
C HIS A 39 -5.07 5.86 -2.97
N ARG A 40 -4.42 6.33 -4.04
CA ARG A 40 -3.41 5.58 -4.81
C ARG A 40 -2.03 6.00 -4.32
N PHE A 41 -1.29 5.08 -3.71
CA PHE A 41 0.06 5.34 -3.20
C PHE A 41 1.03 4.27 -3.68
N ARG A 42 2.32 4.60 -3.78
CA ARG A 42 3.35 3.57 -4.01
C ARG A 42 3.54 2.77 -2.74
N VAL A 43 3.56 1.46 -2.86
CA VAL A 43 4.06 0.65 -1.76
C VAL A 43 5.57 0.85 -1.73
N VAL A 44 6.05 1.57 -0.73
CA VAL A 44 7.44 1.45 -0.31
C VAL A 44 7.51 0.16 0.50
N ASP A 45 7.64 -0.97 -0.19
CA ASP A 45 8.08 -2.18 0.48
C ASP A 45 9.44 -1.83 1.09
N ARG A 46 9.48 -1.81 2.43
CA ARG A 46 10.64 -1.34 3.22
C ARG A 46 11.90 -2.20 3.03
N SER A 47 11.83 -3.17 2.12
CA SER A 47 12.89 -4.03 1.65
C SER A 47 13.88 -3.32 0.70
N THR A 48 13.57 -2.11 0.22
CA THR A 48 14.46 -1.32 -0.66
C THR A 48 15.05 -0.09 0.04
N LEU A 49 15.37 -0.18 1.34
CA LEU A 49 16.40 0.69 1.92
C LEU A 49 17.70 -0.13 1.96
N ASN A 50 18.56 0.07 0.97
CA ASN A 50 20.00 -0.15 1.10
C ASN A 50 20.63 1.23 1.29
#